data_AF-A0A127T2Z0-F1
#
_entry.id   AF-A0A127T2Z0-F1
#
_cell.length_a   1.000
_cell.length_b   1.000
_cell.length_c   1.000
_cell.angle_alpha   90.00
_cell.angle_beta   90.00
_cell.angle_gamma   90.00
#
_symmetry.space_group_name_H-M   'P 1'
#
loop_
_entity.id
_entity.type
_entity.pdbx_description
1 polymer ?
#
loop_
_entity_poly.entity_id
_entity_poly.type
_entity_poly.pdbx_seq_one_letter_code
_entity_poly.pdbx_strand_id
1 'polypeptide(L)'
;MWTHATGSGAEPDVVKQIVSDWNDEHDVQVVLEAFPQASYNDAIVAAASSHDLSCILDLDAPIMPNWAWAGYIAPLDVSPDLIESMPLRRNTPIARIGENESAFPA
;
A
#
# COMPACT_ATOMS: atom_id res chain seq x y z
N MET A 1 -6.12 -1.39 -9.22
CA MET A 1 -5.48 -1.58 -7.91
C MET A 1 -5.17 -3.05 -7.74
N TRP A 2 -3.91 -3.37 -7.49
CA TRP A 2 -3.48 -4.71 -7.15
C TRP A 2 -3.55 -4.92 -5.62
N THR A 3 -4.05 -6.08 -5.19
CA THR A 3 -4.32 -6.38 -3.78
C THR A 3 -3.63 -7.66 -3.29
N HIS A 4 -3.01 -7.59 -2.10
CA HIS A 4 -2.51 -8.73 -1.33
C HIS A 4 -3.62 -9.37 -0.48
N ALA A 5 -4.69 -8.61 -0.16
CA ALA A 5 -5.85 -9.11 0.54
C ALA A 5 -6.58 -10.16 -0.31
N THR A 6 -6.40 -11.43 0.05
CA THR A 6 -6.89 -12.58 -0.73
C THR A 6 -7.53 -13.62 0.19
N GLY A 7 -8.22 -14.60 -0.38
CA GLY A 7 -8.91 -15.64 0.38
C GLY A 7 -10.28 -15.19 0.92
N SER A 8 -10.73 -15.83 2.00
CA SER A 8 -12.00 -15.54 2.68
C SER A 8 -11.74 -14.88 4.02
N GLY A 9 -12.36 -13.72 4.28
CA GLY A 9 -12.21 -13.03 5.55
C GLY A 9 -12.59 -11.56 5.46
N ALA A 10 -12.52 -10.87 6.59
CA ALA A 10 -12.94 -9.48 6.70
C ALA A 10 -12.10 -8.53 5.81
N GLU A 11 -10.81 -8.79 5.65
CA GLU A 11 -9.91 -7.93 4.89
C GLU A 11 -10.25 -7.86 3.39
N PRO A 12 -10.32 -8.97 2.63
CA PRO A 12 -10.72 -8.91 1.22
C PRO A 12 -12.15 -8.39 1.02
N ASP A 13 -13.05 -8.57 1.99
CA ASP A 13 -14.41 -8.04 1.91
C ASP A 13 -14.45 -6.52 2.09
N VAL A 14 -13.67 -5.98 3.03
CA VAL A 14 -13.53 -4.53 3.21
C VAL A 14 -12.85 -3.88 2.01
N VAL A 15 -11.81 -4.49 1.43
CA VAL A 15 -11.16 -3.96 0.22
C VAL A 15 -12.14 -3.87 -0.95
N LYS A 16 -12.95 -4.91 -1.18
CA LYS A 16 -13.99 -4.87 -2.20
C LYS A 16 -15.03 -3.79 -1.94
N GLN A 17 -15.44 -3.61 -0.68
CA GLN A 17 -16.40 -2.56 -0.32
C GLN A 17 -15.82 -1.16 -0.61
N ILE A 18 -14.58 -0.88 -0.20
CA ILE A 18 -13.92 0.41 -0.46
C ILE A 18 -13.84 0.71 -1.97
N VAL A 19 -13.48 -0.30 -2.78
CA VAL A 19 -13.44 -0.14 -4.23
C VAL A 19 -14.84 0.09 -4.81
N SER A 20 -15.85 -0.60 -4.32
CA SER A 20 -17.24 -0.40 -4.72
C SER A 20 -17.70 1.03 -4.41
N ASP A 21 -17.52 1.48 -3.17
CA ASP A 21 -17.93 2.81 -2.71
C ASP A 21 -17.25 3.90 -3.55
N TRP A 22 -15.95 3.76 -3.80
CA TRP A 22 -15.22 4.68 -4.67
C TRP A 22 -15.77 4.70 -6.10
N ASN A 23 -16.01 3.52 -6.69
CA ASN A 23 -16.47 3.41 -8.07
C ASN A 23 -17.90 3.93 -8.27
N ASP A 24 -18.73 3.92 -7.22
CA ASP A 24 -20.09 4.47 -7.24
C ASP A 24 -20.10 6.01 -7.16
N GLU A 25 -19.09 6.61 -6.52
CA GLU A 25 -19.01 8.06 -6.30
C GLU A 25 -18.15 8.81 -7.34
N HIS A 26 -17.34 8.10 -8.12
CA HIS A 26 -16.33 8.70 -9.00
C HIS A 26 -16.38 8.19 -10.43
N ASP A 27 -16.14 9.10 -11.39
CA ASP A 27 -16.05 8.75 -12.81
C ASP A 27 -14.83 7.86 -13.13
N VAL A 28 -13.75 7.98 -12.35
CA VAL A 28 -12.53 7.18 -12.52
C VAL A 28 -12.65 5.87 -11.75
N GLN A 29 -12.69 4.79 -12.51
CA GLN A 29 -12.93 3.44 -12.00
C GLN A 29 -11.65 2.76 -11.56
N VAL A 30 -11.66 2.19 -10.35
CA VAL A 30 -10.63 1.30 -9.82
C VAL A 30 -10.99 -0.14 -10.17
N VAL A 31 -10.13 -0.78 -10.96
CA VAL A 31 -10.23 -2.23 -11.25
C VAL A 31 -9.41 -2.99 -10.21
N LEU A 32 -10.05 -3.80 -9.38
CA LEU A 32 -9.39 -4.62 -8.37
C LEU A 32 -8.85 -5.91 -8.99
N GLU A 33 -7.56 -6.19 -8.79
CA GLU A 33 -6.91 -7.44 -9.22
C GLU A 33 -6.21 -8.10 -8.02
N ALA A 34 -6.60 -9.34 -7.74
CA ALA A 34 -6.07 -10.12 -6.63
C ALA A 34 -5.21 -11.26 -7.16
N PHE A 35 -4.04 -11.46 -6.53
CA PHE A 35 -3.13 -12.55 -6.86
C PHE A 35 -3.26 -13.67 -5.82
N PRO A 36 -2.97 -14.93 -6.13
CA PRO A 36 -2.79 -15.92 -5.07
C PRO A 36 -1.72 -15.44 -4.08
N GLN A 37 -1.99 -15.54 -2.78
CA GLN A 37 -1.12 -14.99 -1.72
C GLN A 37 0.35 -15.40 -1.87
N ALA A 38 0.59 -16.67 -2.24
CA ALA A 38 1.93 -17.22 -2.42
C ALA A 38 2.72 -16.59 -3.58
N SER A 39 2.03 -16.00 -4.55
CA SER A 39 2.62 -15.46 -5.78
C SER A 39 2.56 -13.94 -5.86
N TYR A 40 1.95 -13.26 -4.88
CA TYR A 40 1.80 -11.82 -4.88
C TYR A 40 3.16 -11.11 -4.99
N ASN A 41 4.10 -11.42 -4.08
CA ASN A 41 5.41 -10.77 -4.04
C ASN A 41 6.21 -11.00 -5.33
N ASP A 42 6.19 -12.22 -5.86
CA ASP A 42 6.88 -12.56 -7.11
C ASP A 42 6.28 -11.78 -8.30
N ALA A 43 4.96 -11.63 -8.34
CA ALA A 43 4.28 -10.84 -9.37
C ALA A 43 4.67 -9.35 -9.29
N ILE A 44 4.76 -8.77 -8.08
CA ILE A 44 5.18 -7.36 -7.91
C ILE A 44 6.63 -7.16 -8.36
N VAL A 45 7.55 -8.05 -7.95
CA VAL A 45 8.96 -7.95 -8.33
C VAL A 45 9.13 -8.08 -9.84
N ALA A 46 8.41 -9.02 -10.47
CA ALA A 46 8.44 -9.19 -11.92
C ALA A 46 7.91 -7.94 -12.64
N ALA A 47 6.74 -7.43 -12.25
CA ALA A 47 6.13 -6.24 -12.83
C ALA A 47 7.00 -4.98 -12.64
N ALA A 48 7.65 -4.84 -11.49
CA ALA A 48 8.60 -3.75 -11.24
C ALA A 48 9.79 -3.79 -12.20
N SER A 49 10.33 -4.97 -12.49
CA SER A 49 11.45 -5.15 -13.41
C SER A 49 11.11 -4.84 -14.88
N SER A 50 9.83 -4.95 -15.25
CA SER A 50 9.33 -4.64 -16.60
C SER A 50 8.65 -3.26 -16.71
N HIS A 51 8.67 -2.45 -15.65
CA HIS A 51 7.95 -1.18 -15.58
C HIS A 51 6.45 -1.31 -15.87
N ASP A 52 5.85 -2.42 -15.43
CA ASP A 52 4.45 -2.79 -15.69
C ASP A 52 3.63 -2.89 -14.38
N LEU A 53 4.04 -2.12 -13.36
CA LEU A 53 3.30 -2.04 -12.11
C LEU A 53 1.96 -1.35 -12.32
N SER A 54 0.93 -1.83 -11.59
CA SER A 54 -0.35 -1.12 -11.51
C SER A 54 -0.18 0.27 -10.90
N CYS A 55 -1.10 1.18 -11.23
CA CYS A 55 -1.05 2.55 -10.72
C CYS A 55 -1.19 2.66 -9.20
N ILE A 56 -1.89 1.71 -8.57
CA ILE A 56 -2.15 1.69 -7.13
C ILE A 56 -1.99 0.24 -6.65
N LEU A 57 -1.20 0.07 -5.60
CA LEU A 57 -0.89 -1.20 -4.97
C LEU A 57 -1.22 -1.08 -3.48
N ASP A 58 -1.90 -2.07 -2.90
CA ASP A 58 -1.93 -2.20 -1.45
C ASP A 58 -0.65 -2.89 -0.92
N LEU A 59 -0.21 -2.55 0.28
CA LEU A 59 1.13 -2.94 0.73
C LEU A 59 1.03 -3.91 1.91
N ASP A 60 1.70 -5.05 1.81
CA ASP A 60 1.90 -5.96 2.92
C ASP A 60 3.09 -5.48 3.78
N ALA A 61 2.84 -5.27 5.07
CA ALA A 61 3.74 -4.56 5.97
C ALA A 61 5.18 -5.13 6.05
N PRO A 62 5.41 -6.46 6.08
CA PRO A 62 6.76 -7.02 6.20
C PRO A 62 7.66 -6.79 4.99
N ILE A 63 7.09 -6.68 3.78
CA ILE A 63 7.87 -6.56 2.54
C ILE A 63 7.99 -5.11 2.05
N MET A 64 7.04 -4.25 2.44
CA MET A 64 6.96 -2.86 2.00
C MET A 64 8.28 -2.07 2.10
N PRO A 65 9.06 -2.13 3.20
CA PRO A 65 10.32 -1.38 3.29
C PRO A 65 11.33 -1.75 2.21
N ASN A 66 11.37 -3.03 1.80
CA ASN A 66 12.26 -3.49 0.74
C ASN A 66 11.86 -2.92 -0.63
N TRP A 67 10.56 -2.80 -0.90
CA TRP A 67 10.06 -2.20 -2.15
C TRP A 67 10.27 -0.69 -2.20
N ALA A 68 10.15 -0.01 -1.06
CA ALA A 68 10.50 1.40 -0.96
C ALA A 68 12.00 1.62 -1.25
N TRP A 69 12.89 0.81 -0.66
CA TRP A 69 14.32 0.87 -0.95
C TRP A 69 14.64 0.54 -2.41
N ALA A 70 13.96 -0.45 -3.00
CA ALA A 70 14.14 -0.85 -4.39
C ALA A 70 13.57 0.17 -5.41
N GLY A 71 12.87 1.20 -4.94
CA GLY A 71 12.29 2.23 -5.81
C GLY A 71 11.04 1.79 -6.57
N TYR A 72 10.33 0.76 -6.09
CA TYR A 72 9.09 0.28 -6.73
C TYR A 72 7.89 1.16 -6.40
N ILE A 73 7.96 1.93 -5.31
CA ILE A 73 6.86 2.74 -4.78
C ILE A 73 7.23 4.21 -4.92
N ALA A 74 6.33 5.00 -5.52
CA ALA A 74 6.49 6.44 -5.61
C ALA A 74 6.18 7.12 -4.26
N PRO A 75 6.92 8.17 -3.85
CA PRO A 75 6.54 8.99 -2.71
C PRO A 75 5.15 9.60 -2.93
N LEU A 76 4.31 9.56 -1.90
CA LEU A 76 3.04 10.27 -1.92
C LEU A 76 3.27 11.73 -1.56
N ASP A 77 2.89 12.63 -2.45
CA ASP A 77 2.87 14.07 -2.19
C ASP A 77 1.58 14.42 -1.44
N VAL A 78 1.61 14.22 -0.12
CA VAL A 78 0.49 14.49 0.78
C VAL A 78 0.80 15.71 1.64
N SER A 79 -0.16 16.64 1.72
CA SER A 79 0.01 17.84 2.56
C SER A 79 0.13 17.46 4.05
N PRO A 80 0.96 18.16 4.84
CA PRO A 80 1.04 17.96 6.29
C PRO A 80 -0.32 18.06 6.99
N ASP A 81 -1.17 19.00 6.55
CA ASP A 81 -2.50 19.20 7.10
C ASP A 81 -3.39 17.97 6.91
N LEU A 82 -3.31 17.31 5.75
CA LEU A 82 -4.01 16.06 5.49
C LEU A 82 -3.54 14.97 6.46
N ILE A 83 -2.23 14.83 6.66
CA ILE A 83 -1.65 13.86 7.59
C ILE A 83 -2.15 14.12 9.02
N GLU A 84 -2.22 15.38 9.44
CA GLU A 84 -2.72 15.76 10.77
C GLU A 84 -4.22 15.53 10.92
N SER A 85 -4.99 15.69 9.84
CA SER A 85 -6.43 15.42 9.83
C SER A 85 -6.79 13.94 9.86
N MET A 86 -5.85 13.06 9.51
CA MET A 86 -6.10 11.62 9.50
C MET A 86 -6.45 11.14 10.92
N PRO A 87 -7.53 10.36 11.09
CA PRO A 87 -7.89 9.77 12.37
C PRO A 87 -6.96 8.60 12.69
N LEU A 88 -5.67 8.89 12.86
CA LEU A 88 -4.73 7.96 13.46
C LEU A 88 -5.20 7.74 14.90
N ARG A 89 -5.31 6.48 15.34
CA ARG A 89 -5.48 6.17 16.75
C ARG A 89 -4.34 6.86 17.49
N ARG A 90 -4.62 7.98 18.18
CA ARG A 90 -3.66 8.97 18.71
C ARG A 90 -2.61 8.45 19.72
N ASN A 91 -2.48 7.14 19.89
CA ASN A 91 -1.61 6.50 20.87
C ASN A 91 -0.56 5.55 20.30
N THR A 92 -0.37 5.49 18.98
CA THR A 92 0.79 4.79 18.41
C THR A 92 1.74 5.82 17.82
N PRO A 93 2.93 6.04 18.40
CA PRO A 93 3.91 6.95 17.80
C PRO A 93 4.25 6.42 16.41
N ILE A 94 3.88 7.18 15.37
CA ILE A 94 4.41 6.95 14.03
C ILE A 94 5.88 7.30 14.12
N ALA A 95 6.74 6.28 14.09
CA ALA A 95 8.15 6.48 13.86
C ALA A 95 8.28 7.17 12.50
N ARG A 96 8.59 8.46 12.49
CA ARG A 96 9.03 9.16 11.28
C ARG A 96 10.30 8.46 10.82
N ILE A 97 10.21 7.71 9.72
CA ILE A 97 11.39 7.16 9.05
C ILE A 97 12.17 8.37 8.53
N GLY A 98 13.21 8.75 9.27
CA GLY A 98 14.06 9.90 8.94
C GLY A 98 14.48 10.80 10.11
N GLU A 99 13.88 10.68 11.31
CA GLU A 99 14.26 11.54 12.45
C GLU A 99 15.16 10.85 13.50
N ASN A 100 15.66 9.64 13.22
CA ASN A 100 16.58 8.96 14.14
C ASN A 100 17.61 8.09 13.41
N GLU A 101 18.55 8.72 12.71
CA GLU A 101 19.74 8.04 12.15
C GLU A 101 20.65 7.43 13.24
N SER A 102 20.39 7.69 14.53
CA SER A 102 21.16 7.17 15.66
C SER A 102 20.68 5.81 16.21
N ALA A 103 19.65 5.18 15.64
CA ALA A 103 19.04 3.96 16.20
C ALA A 103 19.48 2.63 15.56
N PHE A 104 20.35 2.63 14.55
CA PHE A 104 20.89 1.41 13.95
C PHE A 104 22.33 1.18 14.41
N PRO A 105 22.61 0.25 15.35
CA PRO A 105 23.98 -0.18 15.59
C PRO A 105 24.51 -0.93 14.35
N ALA A 106 25.79 -0.71 14.07
CA ALA A 106 26.56 -1.35 13.00
C ALA A 106 26.61 -2.88 13.11
#